data_AF-A0A6J6FRH1-F1
#
_entry.id   AF-A0A6J6FRH1-F1
#
_cell.length_a   1.000
_cell.length_b   1.000
_cell.length_c   1.000
_cell.angle_alpha   90.00
_cell.angle_beta   90.00
_cell.angle_gamma   90.00
#
_symmetry.space_group_name_H-M   'P 1'
#
loop_
_entity.id
_entity.type
_entity.pdbx_description
1 polymer ?
#
loop_
_entity_poly.entity_id
_entity_poly.type
_entity_poly.pdbx_seq_one_letter_code
_entity_poly.pdbx_strand_id
1 'polypeptide(L)' 'MLVRSALSRSETADASSLVNNLIKDLSDNLNTPKALSEIVDWSLESNKIATSNHSGLVSRAIDSLLGLAL' A
#
# COMPACT_ATOMS: atom_id res chain seq x y z
N MET A 1 -11.69 3.26 -7.63
CA MET A 1 -11.02 1.97 -7.88
C MET A 1 -9.51 2.18 -8.08
N LEU A 2 -8.85 2.95 -7.20
CA LEU A 2 -7.44 3.32 -7.42
C LEU A 2 -6.50 2.21 -6.93
N VAL A 3 -6.60 1.86 -5.65
CA VAL A 3 -5.76 0.84 -4.99
C VAL A 3 -5.85 -0.52 -5.68
N ARG A 4 -7.07 -0.99 -5.99
CA ARG A 4 -7.27 -2.26 -6.72
C ARG A 4 -6.59 -2.27 -8.09
N SER A 5 -6.52 -1.14 -8.77
CA SER A 5 -5.85 -1.03 -10.08
C SER A 5 -4.33 -1.05 -9.93
N ALA A 6 -3.78 -0.45 -8.86
CA ALA A 6 -2.35 -0.55 -8.58
C ALA A 6 -1.95 -1.98 -8.17
N LEU A 7 -2.79 -2.67 -7.39
CA LEU A 7 -2.56 -4.05 -6.96
C LEU A 7 -2.64 -5.08 -8.11
N SER A 8 -3.36 -4.79 -9.19
CA SER A 8 -3.44 -5.69 -10.35
C SER A 8 -2.31 -5.50 -11.37
N ARG A 9 -1.42 -4.53 -11.17
CA ARG A 9 -0.29 -4.24 -12.08
C ARG A 9 0.92 -5.12 -11.77
N SER A 10 1.65 -5.47 -12.83
CA SER A 10 2.95 -6.15 -12.73
C SER A 10 4.05 -5.21 -12.24
N GLU A 11 3.93 -3.91 -12.54
CA GLU A 11 4.87 -2.88 -12.13
C GLU A 11 4.14 -1.73 -11.42
N THR A 12 4.66 -1.38 -10.25
CA THR A 12 4.14 -0.37 -9.32
C THR A 12 5.27 0.56 -8.89
N ALA A 13 4.93 1.61 -8.14
CA ALA A 13 5.93 2.38 -7.42
C ALA A 13 6.62 1.49 -6.38
N ASP A 14 7.83 1.89 -5.98
CA ASP A 14 8.51 1.25 -4.87
C ASP A 14 7.65 1.31 -3.60
N ALA A 15 7.63 0.21 -2.86
CA ALA A 15 6.84 0.02 -1.66
C ALA A 15 7.70 -0.50 -0.49
N SER A 16 9.03 -0.48 -0.64
CA SER A 16 9.97 -1.03 0.34
C SER A 16 9.79 -0.42 1.72
N SER A 17 9.47 0.89 1.79
CA SER A 17 9.20 1.59 3.05
C SER A 17 7.73 1.55 3.48
N LEU A 18 6.81 1.24 2.57
CA LEU A 18 5.37 1.38 2.82
C LEU A 18 4.93 0.48 3.97
N VAL A 19 5.33 -0.79 3.98
CA VAL A 19 4.92 -1.73 5.04
C VAL A 19 5.38 -1.27 6.43
N ASN A 20 6.60 -0.75 6.54
CA ASN A 20 7.11 -0.22 7.81
C ASN A 20 6.34 1.01 8.26
N ASN A 21 5.95 1.88 7.34
CA ASN A 21 5.14 3.05 7.66
C ASN A 21 3.73 2.64 8.11
N LEU A 22 3.11 1.67 7.44
CA LEU A 22 1.81 1.12 7.86
C LEU A 22 1.88 0.54 9.28
N ILE A 23 2.91 -0.25 9.60
CA ILE A 23 3.12 -0.79 10.95
C ILE A 23 3.28 0.35 11.95
N LYS A 24 4.07 1.38 11.63
CA LYS A 24 4.29 2.54 12.49
C LYS A 24 2.99 3.29 12.77
N ASP A 25 2.21 3.57 11.73
CA ASP A 25 0.96 4.32 11.85
C ASP A 25 -0.10 3.54 12.62
N LEU A 26 -0.18 2.23 12.40
CA LEU A 26 -1.10 1.37 13.17
C LEU A 26 -0.66 1.19 14.62
N SER A 27 0.65 1.21 14.89
CA SER A 27 1.19 1.19 16.25
C SER A 27 0.98 2.53 16.98
N ASP A 28 0.88 3.64 16.24
CA ASP A 28 0.58 4.97 16.76
C ASP A 28 -0.92 5.17 16.95
N ASN A 29 -1.47 4.62 18.04
CA ASN A 29 -2.88 4.76 18.42
C ASN A 29 -3.87 4.33 17.30
N LEU A 30 -3.54 3.27 16.56
CA LEU A 30 -4.35 2.78 15.44
C LEU A 30 -4.71 3.89 14.45
N ASN A 31 -3.71 4.68 14.02
CA ASN A 31 -3.89 5.77 13.07
C ASN A 31 -4.16 5.26 11.65
N THR A 32 -5.33 4.63 11.51
CA THR A 32 -5.86 4.07 10.29
C THR A 32 -6.10 5.13 9.21
N PRO A 33 -6.52 6.38 9.49
CA PRO A 33 -6.63 7.40 8.44
C PRO A 33 -5.31 7.65 7.73
N LYS A 34 -4.20 7.69 8.50
CA LYS A 34 -2.87 7.93 7.95
C LYS A 34 -2.37 6.72 7.15
N ALA A 35 -2.49 5.52 7.71
CA ALA A 35 -2.14 4.28 7.00
C ALA A 35 -2.90 4.13 5.68
N LEU A 36 -4.20 4.45 5.66
CA LEU A 36 -5.01 4.42 4.44
C LEU A 36 -4.60 5.50 3.42
N SER A 37 -4.21 6.70 3.89
CA SER A 37 -3.68 7.75 3.01
C SER A 37 -2.41 7.29 2.32
N GLU A 38 -1.47 6.67 3.05
CA GLU A 38 -0.22 6.19 2.46
C GLU A 38 -0.44 5.11 1.38
N ILE A 39 -1.44 4.22 1.56
CA ILE A 39 -1.82 3.24 0.54
C ILE A 39 -2.38 3.93 -0.71
N VAL A 40 -3.19 4.97 -0.53
CA VAL A 40 -3.73 5.77 -1.64
C VAL A 40 -2.61 6.51 -2.38
N ASP A 41 -1.69 7.12 -1.64
CA ASP A 41 -0.56 7.86 -2.20
C ASP A 41 0.36 6.93 -2.99
N TRP A 42 0.70 5.76 -2.44
CA TRP A 42 1.44 4.73 -3.18
C TRP A 42 0.70 4.29 -4.45
N SER A 43 -0.63 4.16 -4.39
CA SER A 43 -1.42 3.78 -5.56
C SER A 43 -1.46 4.88 -6.62
N LEU A 44 -1.47 6.15 -6.23
CA LEU A 44 -1.37 7.29 -7.15
C LEU A 44 0.01 7.33 -7.81
N GLU A 45 1.06 7.17 -7.03
CA GLU A 45 2.44 7.15 -7.54
C GLU A 45 2.67 5.96 -8.47
N SER A 46 2.11 4.80 -8.16
CA SER A 46 2.17 3.62 -9.04
C SER A 46 1.57 3.89 -10.43
N ASN A 47 0.55 4.75 -10.54
CA ASN A 47 -0.01 5.12 -11.84
C ASN A 47 0.91 6.03 -12.67
N LYS A 48 1.83 6.75 -12.02
CA LYS A 48 2.79 7.65 -12.68
C LYS A 48 4.11 6.95 -12.97
N ILE A 49 4.59 6.18 -12.00
CA ILE A 49 5.92 5.58 -11.97
C ILE A 49 5.77 4.10 -11.62
N ALA A 50 6.24 3.25 -12.52
CA ALA A 50 6.19 1.81 -12.39
C ALA A 50 7.61 1.27 -12.54
N THR A 51 8.25 0.96 -11.41
CA THR A 51 9.68 0.58 -11.36
C THR A 51 9.92 -0.69 -10.54
N SER A 52 8.91 -1.21 -9.86
CA SER A 52 9.06 -2.32 -8.91
C SER A 52 7.88 -3.29 -9.00
N ASN A 53 8.13 -4.58 -8.76
CA ASN A 53 7.08 -5.60 -8.74
C ASN A 53 6.63 -5.86 -7.29
N HIS A 54 6.07 -4.82 -6.66
CA HIS A 54 5.72 -4.84 -5.23
C HIS A 54 4.21 -4.92 -4.96
N SER A 55 3.37 -5.01 -5.99
CA SER A 55 1.90 -5.14 -5.85
C SER A 55 1.50 -6.30 -4.91
N GLY A 56 2.12 -7.47 -5.06
CA GLY A 56 1.87 -8.63 -4.20
C GLY A 56 2.31 -8.43 -2.73
N LEU A 57 3.38 -7.65 -2.50
CA LEU A 57 3.82 -7.30 -1.15
C LEU A 57 2.81 -6.38 -0.47
N VAL A 58 2.32 -5.37 -1.19
CA VAL A 58 1.32 -4.43 -0.68
C VAL A 58 -0.03 -5.13 -0.42
N SER A 59 -0.48 -6.00 -1.32
CA SER A 59 -1.72 -6.79 -1.14
C SER A 59 -1.68 -7.59 0.17
N ARG A 60 -0.61 -8.35 0.41
CA ARG A 60 -0.46 -9.13 1.65
C ARG A 60 -0.36 -8.26 2.89
N ALA A 61 0.30 -7.11 2.81
CA ALA A 61 0.40 -6.18 3.92
C ALA A 61 -0.98 -5.61 4.30
N ILE A 62 -1.79 -5.23 3.32
CA ILE A 62 -3.14 -4.71 3.56
C ILE A 62 -4.02 -5.80 4.20
N ASP A 63 -3.97 -7.03 3.68
CA ASP A 63 -4.71 -8.15 4.27
C ASP A 63 -4.24 -8.46 5.71
N SER A 64 -2.94 -8.56 5.93
CA SER A 64 -2.36 -8.95 7.23
C SER A 64 -2.50 -7.87 8.31
N LEU A 65 -2.37 -6.59 7.94
CA LEU A 65 -2.33 -5.48 8.90
C LEU A 65 -3.71 -4.85 9.13
N LEU A 66 -4.58 -4.87 8.12
CA LEU A 66 -5.87 -4.18 8.16
C LEU A 66 -7.07 -5.15 8.05
N GLY A 67 -6.84 -6.42 7.73
CA GLY A 67 -7.92 -7.39 7.48
C GLY A 67 -8.76 -7.05 6.24
N LEU A 68 -8.19 -6.30 5.30
CA LEU A 68 -8.88 -5.85 4.09
C LEU A 68 -8.48 -6.72 2.89
N ALA A 69 -9.37 -7.63 2.48
CA ALA A 69 -9.19 -8.40 1.25
C ALA A 69 -9.52 -7.53 0.02
N LEU A 70 -8.51 -7.25 -0.81
CA LEU A 70 -8.57 -6.35 -1.98
C LEU A 70 -8.18 -7.02 -3.29
#